data_AF-A0A7X5ECS8-F1
#
_entry.id   AF-A0A7X5ECS8-F1
#
_cell.length_a   1.000
_cell.length_b   1.000
_cell.length_c   1.000
_cell.angle_alpha   90.00
_cell.angle_beta   90.00
_cell.angle_gamma   90.00
#
_symmetry.space_group_name_H-M   'P 1'
#
loop_
_entity.id
_entity.type
_entity.pdbx_description
1 polymer ?
#
loop_
_entity_poly.entity_id
_entity_poly.type
_entity_poly.pdbx_seq_one_letter_code
_entity_poly.pdbx_strand_id
1 'polypeptide(L)'
;MERPADTREGCKHRCTDAAMEYFKAEVMEMCHRENLYQIDLLNGSKNRITEREYWAKRKGQAALDKENASQAATGEPPKQTKFETDKEKLRHTIRAALSSAVSFEDFSGKLLQQGVTVKESRGRLSYLTPDRTKPITARKLGDDFDRAAVLEALTINAQNAARAAET
;
A
#
# COMPACT_ATOMS: atom_id res chain seq x y z
N MET A 1 14.69 26.13 -0.65
CA MET A 1 16.00 26.71 -1.07
C MET A 1 16.98 26.55 0.07
N GLU A 2 18.15 25.96 -0.17
CA GLU A 2 19.08 25.60 0.92
C GLU A 2 20.20 26.63 1.09
N ARG A 3 20.53 27.39 0.03
CA ARG A 3 21.63 28.36 0.06
C ARG A 3 21.17 29.73 -0.47
N PRO A 4 21.75 30.83 0.02
CA PRO A 4 21.45 32.18 -0.49
C PRO A 4 21.70 32.36 -2.00
N ALA A 5 22.62 31.57 -2.58
CA ALA A 5 22.91 31.62 -4.01
C ALA A 5 21.79 31.02 -4.88
N ASP A 6 20.93 30.16 -4.32
CA ASP A 6 19.91 29.44 -5.11
C ASP A 6 18.81 30.41 -5.61
N THR A 7 18.55 31.51 -4.90
CA THR A 7 17.56 32.55 -5.26
C THR A 7 18.19 33.75 -5.99
N ARG A 8 19.50 33.73 -6.24
CA ARG A 8 20.20 34.85 -6.86
C ARG A 8 20.12 34.77 -8.38
N GLU A 9 19.66 35.86 -9.00
CA GLU A 9 19.61 35.96 -10.46
C GLU A 9 20.99 35.73 -11.09
N GLY A 10 21.01 34.99 -12.21
CA GLY A 10 22.24 34.61 -12.92
C GLY A 10 23.02 33.44 -12.30
N CYS A 11 22.64 32.97 -11.10
CA CYS A 11 23.23 31.77 -10.51
C CYS A 11 22.47 30.50 -10.92
N LYS A 12 23.19 29.43 -11.25
CA LYS A 12 22.58 28.12 -11.56
C LYS A 12 21.88 27.60 -10.31
N HIS A 13 20.58 27.38 -10.42
CA HIS A 13 19.80 26.73 -9.40
C HIS A 13 20.26 25.28 -9.18
N ARG A 14 20.48 24.90 -7.93
CA ARG A 14 20.78 23.51 -7.60
C ARG A 14 19.49 22.72 -7.43
N CYS A 15 19.48 21.51 -7.98
CA CYS A 15 18.44 20.52 -7.71
C CYS A 15 18.66 19.96 -6.30
N THR A 16 18.20 20.73 -5.30
CA THR A 16 18.19 20.32 -3.89
C THR A 16 16.90 19.60 -3.56
N ASP A 17 16.88 18.83 -2.47
CA ASP A 17 15.65 18.13 -2.04
C ASP A 17 14.54 19.14 -1.75
N ALA A 18 14.86 20.25 -1.08
CA ALA A 18 13.91 21.34 -0.81
C ALA A 18 13.37 22.01 -2.09
N ALA A 19 14.21 22.17 -3.13
CA ALA A 19 13.74 22.69 -4.42
C ALA A 19 12.83 21.68 -5.14
N MET A 20 13.19 20.39 -5.11
CA MET A 20 12.37 19.34 -5.71
C MET A 20 11.02 19.16 -5.00
N GLU A 21 10.98 19.23 -3.67
CA GLU A 21 9.73 19.25 -2.90
C GLU A 21 8.86 20.43 -3.27
N TYR A 22 9.45 21.63 -3.38
CA TYR A 22 8.74 22.82 -3.83
C TYR A 22 8.12 22.63 -5.23
N PHE A 23 8.90 22.18 -6.21
CA PHE A 23 8.37 21.97 -7.57
C PHE A 23 7.29 20.90 -7.63
N LYS A 24 7.42 19.82 -6.85
CA LYS A 24 6.37 18.81 -6.74
C LYS A 24 5.08 19.38 -6.16
N ALA A 25 5.18 20.19 -5.11
CA ALA A 25 4.04 20.86 -4.49
C ALA A 25 3.37 21.84 -5.48
N GLU A 26 4.16 22.63 -6.20
CA GLU A 26 3.65 23.58 -7.20
C GLU A 26 2.93 22.85 -8.34
N VAL A 27 3.50 21.76 -8.87
CA VAL A 27 2.84 20.92 -9.89
C VAL A 27 1.54 20.32 -9.35
N MET A 28 1.52 19.84 -8.10
CA MET A 28 0.31 19.34 -7.46
C MET A 28 -0.77 20.43 -7.37
N GLU A 29 -0.41 21.64 -6.95
CA GLU A 29 -1.32 22.77 -6.83
C GLU A 29 -1.87 23.20 -8.20
N MET A 30 -1.03 23.25 -9.23
CA MET A 30 -1.47 23.53 -10.60
C MET A 30 -2.49 22.50 -11.08
N CYS A 31 -2.21 21.20 -10.92
CA CYS A 31 -3.14 20.15 -11.31
C CYS A 31 -4.46 20.25 -10.54
N HIS A 32 -4.42 20.55 -9.24
CA HIS A 32 -5.64 20.75 -8.46
C HIS A 32 -6.45 21.96 -8.94
N ARG A 33 -5.79 23.09 -9.24
CA ARG A 33 -6.45 24.29 -9.79
C ARG A 33 -7.13 24.01 -11.13
N GLU A 34 -6.49 23.22 -11.98
CA GLU A 34 -7.01 22.83 -13.29
C GLU A 34 -7.97 21.61 -13.23
N ASN A 35 -8.33 21.14 -12.03
CA ASN A 35 -9.19 19.98 -11.80
C ASN A 35 -8.71 18.70 -12.53
N LEU A 36 -7.39 18.51 -12.58
CA LEU A 36 -6.75 17.32 -13.12
C LEU A 36 -6.59 16.24 -12.05
N TYR A 37 -6.56 14.99 -12.48
CA TYR A 37 -6.23 13.88 -11.60
C TYR A 37 -4.79 14.02 -11.09
N GLN A 38 -4.65 14.27 -9.79
CA GLN A 38 -3.34 14.48 -9.16
C GLN A 38 -2.97 13.31 -8.25
N ILE A 39 -1.77 12.77 -8.48
CA ILE A 39 -1.13 11.83 -7.56
C ILE A 39 -0.30 12.59 -6.52
N ASP A 40 -0.20 12.06 -5.31
CA ASP A 40 0.70 12.61 -4.30
C ASP A 40 2.16 12.38 -4.74
N LEU A 41 2.89 13.49 -4.96
CA LEU A 41 4.30 13.47 -5.36
C LEU A 41 5.27 13.64 -4.19
N LEU A 42 4.75 14.05 -3.03
CA LEU A 42 5.51 14.37 -1.84
C LEU A 42 5.64 13.15 -0.93
N ASN A 43 4.53 12.44 -0.73
CA ASN A 43 4.49 11.26 0.13
C ASN A 43 4.59 9.97 -0.69
N GLY A 44 4.93 8.88 -0.02
CA GLY A 44 4.84 7.57 -0.65
C GLY A 44 3.39 7.09 -0.76
N SER A 45 3.20 6.03 -1.55
CA SER A 45 1.87 5.50 -1.80
C SER A 45 1.41 4.57 -0.68
N LYS A 46 0.19 4.82 -0.21
CA LYS A 46 -0.58 3.91 0.67
C LYS A 46 -0.53 2.46 0.18
N ASN A 47 -0.72 2.28 -1.14
CA ASN A 47 -0.53 1.02 -1.84
C ASN A 47 0.60 1.17 -2.87
N ARG A 48 1.75 0.55 -2.61
CA ARG A 48 2.88 0.57 -3.54
C ARG A 48 2.75 -0.52 -4.57
N ILE A 49 2.24 -0.16 -5.75
CA ILE A 49 2.14 -1.06 -6.91
C ILE A 49 3.35 -0.81 -7.80
N THR A 50 4.21 -1.82 -7.93
CA THR A 50 5.34 -1.75 -8.88
C THR A 50 4.85 -2.02 -10.30
N GLU A 51 5.54 -1.50 -11.31
CA GLU A 51 5.22 -1.78 -12.73
C GLU A 51 5.12 -3.29 -13.03
N ARG A 52 6.04 -4.09 -12.47
CA ARG A 52 5.98 -5.56 -12.60
C ARG A 52 4.69 -6.15 -12.06
N GLU A 53 4.20 -5.63 -10.94
CA GLU A 53 2.95 -6.07 -10.31
C GLU A 53 1.74 -5.61 -11.11
N TYR A 54 1.76 -4.38 -11.63
CA TYR A 54 0.74 -3.87 -12.55
C TYR A 54 0.58 -4.77 -13.78
N TRP A 55 1.69 -5.11 -14.44
CA TRP A 55 1.67 -6.00 -15.60
C TRP A 55 1.29 -7.44 -15.24
N ALA A 56 1.74 -7.95 -14.09
CA ALA A 56 1.33 -9.28 -13.61
C ALA A 56 -0.19 -9.34 -13.41
N LYS A 57 -0.78 -8.30 -12.81
CA LYS A 57 -2.23 -8.19 -12.63
C LYS A 57 -2.97 -8.18 -13.97
N ARG A 58 -2.55 -7.33 -14.91
CA ARG A 58 -3.17 -7.26 -16.25
C ARG A 58 -3.08 -8.58 -17.02
N LYS A 59 -1.90 -9.21 -17.03
CA LYS A 59 -1.70 -10.50 -17.72
C LYS A 59 -2.52 -11.61 -17.07
N GLY A 60 -2.55 -11.66 -15.74
CA GLY A 60 -3.37 -12.62 -14.99
C GLY A 60 -4.86 -12.44 -15.25
N GLN A 61 -5.34 -11.19 -15.26
CA GLN A 61 -6.74 -10.90 -15.59
C GLN A 61 -7.08 -11.33 -17.02
N ALA A 62 -6.24 -11.01 -18.01
CA ALA A 62 -6.48 -11.42 -19.39
C ALA A 62 -6.52 -12.95 -19.57
N ALA A 63 -5.70 -13.69 -18.81
CA ALA A 63 -5.73 -15.15 -18.81
C ALA A 63 -7.02 -15.69 -18.17
N LEU A 64 -7.43 -15.11 -17.04
CA LEU A 64 -8.66 -15.45 -16.34
C LEU A 64 -9.90 -15.18 -17.20
N ASP A 65 -9.94 -14.03 -17.88
CA ASP A 65 -11.04 -13.66 -18.78
C ASP A 65 -11.16 -14.64 -19.96
N LYS A 66 -10.02 -15.11 -20.49
CA LYS A 66 -9.99 -16.12 -21.54
C LYS A 66 -10.52 -17.47 -21.06
N GLU A 67 -10.12 -17.91 -19.87
CA GLU A 67 -10.63 -19.14 -19.26
C GLU A 67 -12.13 -19.05 -18.98
N ASN A 68 -12.57 -17.94 -18.39
CA ASN A 68 -13.99 -17.68 -18.13
C ASN A 68 -14.83 -17.66 -19.42
N ALA A 69 -14.31 -17.10 -20.52
CA ALA A 69 -14.98 -17.15 -21.81
C ALA A 69 -15.14 -18.59 -22.32
N SER A 70 -14.16 -19.47 -22.10
CA SER A 70 -14.26 -20.89 -22.46
C SER A 70 -15.23 -21.67 -21.57
N GLN A 71 -15.28 -21.38 -20.27
CA GLN A 71 -16.25 -21.96 -19.33
C GLN A 71 -17.68 -21.54 -19.68
N ALA A 72 -17.87 -20.25 -20.00
CA ALA A 72 -19.16 -19.72 -20.43
C ALA A 72 -19.65 -20.37 -21.73
N ALA A 73 -18.75 -20.64 -22.68
CA ALA A 73 -19.10 -21.39 -23.91
C ALA A 73 -19.53 -22.84 -23.64
N THR A 74 -19.09 -23.42 -22.52
CA THR A 74 -19.44 -24.78 -22.07
C THR A 74 -20.67 -24.77 -21.15
N GLY A 75 -21.22 -23.60 -20.82
CA GLY A 75 -22.37 -23.43 -19.93
C GLY A 75 -22.05 -23.48 -18.43
N GLU A 76 -20.76 -23.49 -18.05
CA GLU A 76 -20.35 -23.45 -16.66
C GLU A 76 -20.20 -22.00 -16.15
N PRO A 77 -20.68 -21.68 -14.93
CA PRO A 77 -20.50 -20.35 -14.37
C PRO A 77 -19.03 -20.09 -13.99
N PRO A 78 -18.51 -18.86 -14.19
CA PRO A 78 -17.12 -18.54 -13.89
C PRO A 78 -16.86 -18.58 -12.38
N LYS A 79 -15.81 -19.30 -11.98
CA LYS A 79 -15.44 -19.46 -10.56
C LYS A 79 -14.87 -18.19 -9.95
N GLN A 80 -14.13 -17.40 -10.73
CA GLN A 80 -13.50 -16.16 -10.29
C GLN A 80 -13.52 -15.14 -11.42
N THR A 81 -13.96 -13.92 -11.12
CA THR A 81 -14.05 -12.84 -12.12
C THR A 81 -12.89 -11.85 -12.04
N LYS A 82 -12.18 -11.81 -10.91
CA LYS A 82 -11.10 -10.87 -10.65
C LYS A 82 -9.82 -11.61 -10.28
N PHE A 83 -8.75 -11.32 -11.02
CA PHE A 83 -7.42 -11.80 -10.71
C PHE A 83 -6.77 -10.93 -9.62
N GLU A 84 -6.24 -11.57 -8.59
CA GLU A 84 -5.55 -10.90 -7.49
C GLU A 84 -4.11 -11.40 -7.37
N THR A 85 -3.16 -10.46 -7.35
CA THR A 85 -1.74 -10.79 -7.14
C THR A 85 -1.48 -11.18 -5.69
N ASP A 86 -0.43 -11.97 -5.42
CA ASP A 86 -0.06 -12.37 -4.05
C ASP A 86 0.09 -11.19 -3.09
N LYS A 87 0.68 -10.09 -3.58
CA LYS A 87 0.82 -8.86 -2.78
C LYS A 87 -0.52 -8.19 -2.54
N GLU A 88 -1.42 -8.18 -3.51
CA GLU A 88 -2.77 -7.62 -3.35
C GLU A 88 -3.58 -8.43 -2.33
N LYS A 89 -3.55 -9.76 -2.42
CA LYS A 89 -4.13 -10.66 -1.41
C LYS A 89 -3.57 -10.36 -0.03
N LEU A 90 -2.24 -10.29 0.10
CA LEU A 90 -1.59 -9.97 1.36
C LEU A 90 -2.00 -8.60 1.93
N ARG A 91 -2.11 -7.56 1.08
CA ARG A 91 -2.61 -6.24 1.52
C ARG A 91 -4.04 -6.33 2.05
N HIS A 92 -4.91 -7.10 1.40
CA HIS A 92 -6.28 -7.33 1.87
C HIS A 92 -6.31 -8.07 3.20
N THR A 93 -5.54 -9.14 3.35
CA THR A 93 -5.43 -9.90 4.59
C THR A 93 -4.95 -9.01 5.75
N ILE A 94 -3.93 -8.17 5.52
CA ILE A 94 -3.44 -7.25 6.54
C ILE A 94 -4.50 -6.22 6.92
N ARG A 95 -5.20 -5.62 5.96
CA ARG A 95 -6.27 -4.66 6.25
C ARG A 95 -7.42 -5.28 7.03
N ALA A 96 -7.82 -6.50 6.69
CA ALA A 96 -8.87 -7.23 7.41
C ALA A 96 -8.46 -7.58 8.84
N ALA A 97 -7.19 -7.96 9.05
CA ALA A 97 -6.65 -8.16 10.40
C ALA A 97 -6.63 -6.84 11.18
N LEU A 98 -6.15 -5.75 10.56
CA LEU A 98 -6.11 -4.42 11.17
C LEU A 98 -7.49 -3.89 11.54
N SER A 99 -8.52 -4.11 10.73
CA SER A 99 -9.85 -3.54 11.00
C SER A 99 -10.51 -4.07 12.26
N SER A 100 -10.05 -5.22 12.77
CA SER A 100 -10.60 -5.84 13.98
C SER A 100 -9.60 -5.93 15.13
N ALA A 101 -8.31 -5.69 14.88
CA ALA A 101 -7.28 -5.85 15.90
C ALA A 101 -7.18 -4.62 16.80
N VAL A 102 -7.04 -4.85 18.11
CA VAL A 102 -6.89 -3.77 19.12
C VAL A 102 -5.49 -3.71 19.72
N SER A 103 -4.66 -4.73 19.47
CA SER A 103 -3.28 -4.79 19.91
C SER A 103 -2.39 -5.42 18.84
N PHE A 104 -1.08 -5.23 18.96
CA PHE A 104 -0.13 -5.82 18.01
C PHE A 104 -0.09 -7.36 18.10
N GLU A 105 -0.24 -7.90 19.31
CA GLU A 105 -0.32 -9.35 19.53
C GLU A 105 -1.57 -9.93 18.86
N ASP A 106 -2.74 -9.32 19.06
CA ASP A 106 -4.00 -9.74 18.43
C ASP A 106 -3.91 -9.64 16.89
N PHE A 107 -3.34 -8.55 16.38
CA PHE A 107 -3.05 -8.37 14.96
C PHE A 107 -2.18 -9.51 14.40
N SER A 108 -1.09 -9.83 15.09
CA SER A 108 -0.18 -10.90 14.68
C SER A 108 -0.84 -12.28 14.75
N GLY A 109 -1.67 -12.54 15.76
CA GLY A 109 -2.44 -13.77 15.91
C GLY A 109 -3.48 -13.95 14.80
N LYS A 110 -4.22 -12.90 14.45
CA LYS A 110 -5.18 -12.90 13.34
C LYS A 110 -4.50 -13.15 12.00
N LEU A 111 -3.33 -12.55 11.76
CA LEU A 111 -2.55 -12.84 10.56
C LEU A 111 -2.05 -14.29 10.54
N LEU A 112 -1.63 -14.83 11.68
CA LEU A 112 -1.17 -16.21 11.80
C LEU A 112 -2.29 -17.21 11.51
N GLN A 113 -3.54 -16.93 11.92
CA GLN A 113 -4.71 -17.75 11.56
C GLN A 113 -4.94 -17.81 10.05
N GLN A 114 -4.55 -16.76 9.32
CA GLN A 114 -4.58 -16.71 7.86
C GLN A 114 -3.29 -17.28 7.22
N GLY A 115 -2.41 -17.89 8.02
CA GLY A 115 -1.12 -18.44 7.58
C GLY A 115 -0.03 -17.39 7.34
N VAL A 116 -0.25 -16.13 7.70
CA VAL A 116 0.71 -15.04 7.51
C VAL A 116 1.51 -14.79 8.79
N THR A 117 2.82 -15.05 8.75
CA THR A 117 3.70 -14.74 9.88
C THR A 117 4.23 -13.31 9.79
N VAL A 118 4.07 -12.53 10.86
CA VAL A 118 4.65 -11.19 10.99
C VAL A 118 6.03 -11.28 11.63
N LYS A 119 7.03 -10.63 11.04
CA LYS A 119 8.39 -10.51 11.58
C LYS A 119 8.75 -9.04 11.74
N GLU A 120 9.21 -8.66 12.91
CA GLU A 120 9.79 -7.35 13.16
C GLU A 120 11.32 -7.45 13.21
N SER A 121 11.99 -6.59 12.46
CA SER A 121 13.45 -6.46 12.52
C SER A 121 13.87 -5.03 12.28
N ARG A 122 14.68 -4.47 13.19
CA ARG A 122 15.21 -3.09 13.11
C ARG A 122 14.09 -2.06 12.86
N GLY A 123 12.97 -2.19 13.57
CA GLY A 123 11.81 -1.30 13.45
C GLY A 123 10.99 -1.44 12.17
N ARG A 124 11.19 -2.51 11.39
CA ARG A 124 10.45 -2.76 10.13
C ARG A 124 9.67 -4.05 10.21
N LEU A 125 8.42 -4.00 9.74
CA LEU A 125 7.57 -5.17 9.57
C LEU A 125 7.85 -5.88 8.25
N SER A 126 7.83 -7.20 8.29
CA SER A 126 7.85 -8.08 7.13
C SER A 126 6.83 -9.20 7.32
N TYR A 127 6.20 -9.60 6.23
CA TYR A 127 5.09 -10.54 6.22
C TYR A 127 5.46 -11.78 5.40
N LEU A 128 5.36 -12.96 5.99
CA LEU A 128 5.64 -14.24 5.33
C LEU A 128 4.31 -14.95 5.06
N THR A 129 3.97 -15.11 3.79
CA THR A 129 2.83 -15.92 3.33
C THR A 129 3.25 -17.39 3.18
N PRO A 130 2.33 -18.36 3.27
CA PRO A 130 2.67 -19.79 3.20
C PRO A 130 3.32 -20.17 1.87
N ASP A 131 2.94 -19.51 0.77
CA ASP A 131 3.45 -19.80 -0.57
C ASP A 131 4.88 -19.28 -0.83
N ARG A 132 5.51 -18.64 0.16
CA ARG A 132 6.80 -17.95 -0.01
C ARG A 132 7.83 -18.41 1.00
N THR A 133 9.06 -18.57 0.54
CA THR A 133 10.23 -18.82 1.40
C THR A 133 10.82 -17.54 1.99
N LYS A 134 10.63 -16.40 1.31
CA LYS A 134 11.16 -15.08 1.72
C LYS A 134 10.03 -14.13 2.08
N PRO A 135 10.11 -13.46 3.25
CA PRO A 135 9.09 -12.52 3.67
C PRO A 135 9.08 -11.27 2.77
N ILE A 136 7.89 -10.68 2.62
CA ILE A 136 7.67 -9.42 1.91
C ILE A 136 7.77 -8.29 2.94
N THR A 137 8.69 -7.35 2.71
CA THR A 137 8.83 -6.18 3.59
C THR A 137 7.66 -5.22 3.42
N ALA A 138 7.22 -4.58 4.50
CA ALA A 138 6.13 -3.59 4.50
C ALA A 138 6.27 -2.51 3.41
N ARG A 139 7.49 -1.97 3.25
CA ARG A 139 7.83 -0.98 2.21
C ARG A 139 7.46 -1.41 0.78
N LYS A 140 7.44 -2.72 0.49
CA LYS A 140 7.04 -3.25 -0.83
C LYS A 140 5.53 -3.32 -1.02
N LEU A 141 4.75 -3.23 0.06
CA LEU A 141 3.29 -3.24 0.06
C LEU A 141 2.74 -1.82 0.01
N GLY A 142 3.37 -0.88 0.69
CA GLY A 142 2.94 0.51 0.78
C GLY A 142 3.11 1.05 2.19
N ASP A 143 2.84 2.33 2.35
CA ASP A 143 3.17 3.04 3.58
C ASP A 143 2.16 2.70 4.70
N ASP A 144 0.90 2.36 4.36
CA ASP A 144 -0.13 1.87 5.31
C ASP A 144 0.28 0.59 6.06
N PHE A 145 1.28 -0.14 5.57
CA PHE A 145 1.68 -1.45 6.09
C PHE A 145 2.95 -1.37 6.94
N ASP A 146 3.54 -0.19 7.06
CA ASP A 146 4.71 0.03 7.89
C ASP A 146 4.37 -0.07 9.37
N ARG A 147 5.41 -0.09 10.21
CA ARG A 147 5.23 -0.27 11.64
C ARG A 147 4.47 0.90 12.27
N ALA A 148 4.75 2.13 11.83
CA ALA A 148 4.16 3.32 12.43
C ALA A 148 2.67 3.39 12.13
N ALA A 149 2.29 3.23 10.86
CA ALA A 149 0.91 3.20 10.40
C ALA A 149 0.12 2.06 11.06
N VAL A 150 0.71 0.86 11.18
CA VAL A 150 0.07 -0.27 11.86
C VAL A 150 -0.19 0.04 13.34
N LEU A 151 0.79 0.57 14.07
CA LEU A 151 0.62 0.88 15.49
C LEU A 151 -0.36 2.03 15.73
N GLU A 152 -0.35 3.05 14.87
CA GLU A 152 -1.31 4.14 14.90
C GLU A 152 -2.74 3.62 14.71
N ALA A 153 -2.96 2.78 13.70
CA ALA A 153 -4.26 2.15 13.46
C ALA A 153 -4.73 1.31 14.66
N LEU A 154 -3.83 0.52 15.27
CA LEU A 154 -4.16 -0.28 16.46
C LEU A 154 -4.50 0.60 17.67
N THR A 155 -3.82 1.72 17.83
CA THR A 155 -4.11 2.68 18.91
C THR A 155 -5.51 3.27 18.76
N ILE A 156 -5.88 3.66 17.53
CA ILE A 156 -7.22 4.16 17.22
C ILE A 156 -8.28 3.07 17.49
N ASN A 157 -8.01 1.83 17.08
CA ASN A 157 -8.93 0.72 17.32
C ASN A 157 -9.12 0.43 18.80
N ALA A 158 -8.06 0.46 19.60
CA ALA A 158 -8.14 0.28 21.05
C ALA A 158 -8.98 1.38 21.71
N GLN A 159 -8.80 2.63 21.30
CA GLN A 159 -9.62 3.77 21.78
C GLN A 159 -11.09 3.61 21.39
N ASN A 160 -11.38 3.20 20.16
CA ASN A 160 -12.75 2.98 19.70
C ASN A 160 -13.42 1.82 20.44
N ALA A 161 -12.68 0.73 20.70
CA ALA A 161 -13.17 -0.40 21.48
C ALA A 161 -13.48 -0.02 22.93
N ALA A 162 -12.64 0.81 23.56
CA ALA A 162 -12.89 1.33 24.90
C ALA A 162 -14.17 2.18 24.94
N ARG A 163 -14.34 3.10 23.99
CA ARG A 163 -15.56 3.93 23.88
C ARG A 163 -16.82 3.10 23.67
N ALA A 164 -16.75 2.04 22.87
CA ALA A 164 -17.89 1.15 22.63
C ALA A 164 -18.28 0.30 23.85
N ALA A 165 -17.35 0.09 24.80
CA ALA A 165 -17.62 -0.64 26.04
C ALA A 165 -18.25 0.26 27.13
N GLU A 166 -18.17 1.58 26.97
CA GLU A 166 -18.75 2.57 27.89
C GLU A 166 -20.21 2.92 27.56
N THR A 167 -20.70 2.54 26.38
CA THR A 167 -22.07 2.76 25.89
C THR A 167 -22.94 1.51 26.04
#